data_AF-A0A7Z7IJY4-F1
#
_entry.id   AF-A0A7Z7IJY4-F1
#
_cell.length_a   1.000
_cell.length_b   1.000
_cell.length_c   1.000
_cell.angle_alpha   90.00
_cell.angle_beta   90.00
_cell.angle_gamma   90.00
#
_symmetry.space_group_name_H-M   'P 1'
#
loop_
_entity.id
_entity.type
_entity.pdbx_description
1 polymer ?
#
loop_
_entity_poly.entity_id
_entity_poly.type
_entity_poly.pdbx_seq_one_letter_code
_entity_poly.pdbx_strand_id
1 'polypeptide(L)'
;MPEVCGLVVGEVVGPDWSYWPARVLGDGDPSREQTWLAVQPVLEPAGITRVADVTFLDDLGIPTVQAVRPASLTLSVSQGKAATYRAAQVSAVMESLETWHAENLTAELLSTATTDLESDLTYDPAHLRRPAGSLYHRGTKLDWRKATTLLTGRRTWAPWSAVAVTDT
;
A
#
# COMPACT_ATOMS: atom_id res chain seq x y z
N MET A 1 53.70 19.88 -2.93
CA MET A 1 52.84 19.05 -3.78
C MET A 1 51.77 18.46 -2.87
N PRO A 2 50.49 18.82 -2.98
CA PRO A 2 49.46 18.19 -2.17
C PRO A 2 48.97 16.91 -2.86
N GLU A 3 48.92 15.82 -2.10
CA GLU A 3 48.24 14.58 -2.49
C GLU A 3 46.75 14.86 -2.74
N VAL A 4 46.30 14.48 -3.94
CA VAL A 4 44.87 14.44 -4.27
C VAL A 4 44.35 13.09 -3.79
N CYS A 5 43.51 13.11 -2.76
CA CYS A 5 42.73 11.96 -2.32
C CYS A 5 41.75 11.58 -3.43
N GLY A 6 42.05 10.48 -4.14
CA GLY A 6 41.19 9.96 -5.20
C GLY A 6 39.86 9.48 -4.62
N LEU A 7 38.80 10.25 -4.86
CA LEU A 7 37.42 9.79 -4.71
C LEU A 7 37.17 8.76 -5.80
N VAL A 8 37.30 7.48 -5.45
CA VAL A 8 36.74 6.39 -6.25
C VAL A 8 35.23 6.53 -6.13
N VAL A 9 34.61 7.17 -7.13
CA VAL A 9 33.16 7.13 -7.31
C VAL A 9 32.86 5.71 -7.77
N GLY A 10 32.74 4.81 -6.80
CA GLY A 10 32.10 3.52 -7.01
C GLY A 10 30.67 3.83 -7.43
N GLU A 11 30.35 3.53 -8.68
CA GLU A 11 28.99 3.55 -9.18
C GLU A 11 28.17 2.63 -8.28
N VAL A 12 27.38 3.22 -7.38
CA VAL A 12 26.41 2.46 -6.59
C VAL A 12 25.36 2.02 -7.60
N VAL A 13 25.57 0.84 -8.17
CA VAL A 13 24.59 0.18 -9.04
C VAL A 13 23.42 -0.19 -8.13
N GLY A 14 22.45 0.73 -8.05
CA GLY A 14 21.13 0.43 -7.51
C GLY A 14 20.45 -0.66 -8.35
N PRO A 15 19.36 -1.26 -7.85
CA PRO A 15 18.57 -2.18 -8.65
C PRO A 15 18.23 -1.54 -9.99
N ASP A 16 18.41 -2.26 -11.08
CA ASP A 16 17.89 -1.84 -12.38
C ASP A 16 16.37 -1.69 -12.22
N TRP A 17 15.81 -0.51 -12.49
CA TRP A 17 14.36 -0.26 -12.41
C TRP A 17 13.71 -0.28 -13.80
N SER A 18 14.45 -0.67 -14.85
CA SER A 18 14.01 -0.63 -16.25
C SER A 18 12.85 -1.57 -16.58
N TYR A 19 12.63 -2.62 -15.77
CA TYR A 19 11.50 -3.54 -15.89
C TYR A 19 10.20 -3.00 -15.30
N TRP A 20 10.23 -1.87 -14.57
CA TRP A 20 9.02 -1.13 -14.33
C TRP A 20 8.63 -0.43 -15.63
N PRO A 21 7.43 -0.70 -16.21
CA PRO A 21 6.97 0.13 -17.29
C PRO A 21 7.05 1.57 -16.81
N ALA A 22 7.60 2.47 -17.64
CA ALA A 22 7.47 3.89 -17.39
C ALA A 22 6.02 4.12 -16.97
N ARG A 23 5.80 4.61 -15.76
CA ARG A 23 4.48 5.11 -15.39
C ARG A 23 4.26 6.33 -16.27
N VAL A 24 3.85 6.09 -17.52
CA VAL A 24 2.90 6.97 -18.16
C VAL A 24 1.66 6.74 -17.32
N LEU A 25 1.54 7.49 -16.22
CA LEU A 25 0.23 7.87 -15.70
C LEU A 25 -0.45 8.39 -16.95
N GLY A 26 -1.38 7.61 -17.51
CA GLY A 26 -1.80 7.74 -18.90
C GLY A 26 -2.10 9.19 -19.28
N ASP A 27 -2.08 9.49 -20.58
CA ASP A 27 -2.67 10.71 -21.17
C ASP A 27 -4.16 10.92 -20.81
N GLY A 28 -4.74 10.08 -19.94
CA GLY A 28 -6.04 10.24 -19.31
C GLY A 28 -5.97 9.98 -17.80
N ASP A 29 -5.11 10.68 -17.05
CA ASP A 29 -5.32 10.85 -15.61
C ASP A 29 -6.69 11.54 -15.47
N PRO A 30 -7.73 10.88 -14.91
CA PRO A 30 -8.97 11.58 -14.70
C PRO A 30 -8.65 12.80 -13.86
N SER A 31 -9.19 13.96 -14.25
CA SER A 31 -8.94 15.17 -13.49
C SER A 31 -9.29 14.88 -12.03
N ARG A 32 -8.62 15.55 -11.07
CA ARG A 32 -8.92 15.32 -9.64
C ARG A 32 -10.40 15.55 -9.32
N GLU A 33 -11.09 16.33 -10.16
CA GLU A 33 -12.53 16.47 -10.15
C GLU A 33 -13.27 15.20 -10.59
N GLN A 34 -12.87 14.55 -11.67
CA GLN A 34 -13.43 13.27 -12.11
C GLN A 34 -13.22 12.17 -11.06
N THR A 35 -12.02 12.06 -10.47
CA THR A 35 -11.80 11.10 -9.38
C THR A 35 -12.68 11.42 -8.18
N TRP A 36 -12.81 12.70 -7.82
CA TRP A 36 -13.66 13.14 -6.73
C TRP A 36 -15.13 12.75 -6.95
N LEU A 37 -15.66 13.00 -8.15
CA LEU A 37 -17.02 12.59 -8.54
C LEU A 37 -17.21 11.07 -8.49
N ALA A 38 -16.18 10.30 -8.84
CA ALA A 38 -16.23 8.84 -8.79
C ALA A 38 -16.24 8.28 -7.36
N VAL A 39 -15.53 8.91 -6.42
CA VAL A 39 -15.42 8.42 -5.03
C VAL A 39 -16.51 8.96 -4.10
N GLN A 40 -17.13 10.09 -4.44
CA GLN A 40 -18.20 10.68 -3.63
C GLN A 40 -19.33 9.69 -3.25
N PRO A 41 -19.85 8.86 -4.18
CA PRO A 41 -20.91 7.90 -3.87
C PRO A 41 -20.52 6.80 -2.88
N VAL A 42 -19.22 6.51 -2.72
CA VAL A 42 -18.74 5.43 -1.85
C VAL A 42 -18.25 5.91 -0.48
N LEU A 43 -18.28 7.23 -0.21
CA LEU A 43 -17.84 7.77 1.08
C LEU A 43 -18.68 7.24 2.24
N GLU A 44 -20.01 7.37 2.15
CA GLU A 44 -20.93 6.93 3.21
C GLU A 44 -20.91 5.41 3.40
N PRO A 45 -20.96 4.58 2.34
CA PRO A 45 -20.80 3.13 2.47
C PRO A 45 -19.47 2.71 3.10
N ALA A 46 -18.39 3.45 2.81
CA ALA A 46 -17.09 3.25 3.43
C ALA A 46 -16.98 3.84 4.84
N GLY A 47 -18.04 4.43 5.40
CA GLY A 47 -18.06 5.03 6.73
C GLY A 47 -17.33 6.37 6.86
N ILE A 48 -16.95 7.01 5.74
CA ILE A 48 -16.31 8.33 5.73
C ILE A 48 -17.40 9.37 5.97
N THR A 49 -17.38 9.93 7.17
CA THR A 49 -18.42 10.85 7.65
C THR A 49 -18.07 12.32 7.42
N ARG A 50 -16.78 12.66 7.31
CA ARG A 50 -16.29 14.02 7.08
C ARG A 50 -15.05 14.03 6.21
N VAL A 51 -14.93 15.05 5.36
CA VAL A 51 -13.70 15.43 4.66
C VAL A 51 -13.45 16.91 4.97
N ALA A 52 -12.40 17.23 5.72
CA ALA A 52 -12.18 18.56 6.30
C ALA A 52 -10.82 19.14 5.91
N ASP A 53 -10.81 20.42 5.56
CA ASP A 53 -9.59 21.19 5.33
C ASP A 53 -8.93 21.52 6.67
N VAL A 54 -7.65 21.19 6.80
CA VAL A 54 -6.82 21.49 7.97
C VAL A 54 -5.56 22.26 7.58
N THR A 55 -5.51 22.81 6.36
CA THR A 55 -4.36 23.55 5.82
C THR A 55 -3.91 24.67 6.76
N PHE A 56 -4.84 25.38 7.36
CA PHE A 56 -4.56 26.52 8.25
C PHE A 56 -4.11 26.13 9.66
N LEU A 57 -3.84 24.84 9.91
CA LEU A 57 -3.15 24.41 11.13
C LEU A 57 -1.62 24.52 11.01
N ASP A 58 -1.10 24.80 9.82
CA ASP A 58 0.31 25.14 9.57
C ASP A 58 0.48 26.46 8.80
N ASP A 59 1.73 26.90 8.67
CA ASP A 59 2.11 28.14 7.96
C ASP A 59 2.68 27.86 6.54
N LEU A 60 2.71 26.61 6.09
CA LEU A 60 3.27 26.23 4.77
C LEU A 60 2.31 26.57 3.63
N GLY A 61 1.00 26.62 3.91
CA GLY A 61 -0.04 26.90 2.92
C GLY A 61 -0.21 25.78 1.88
N ILE A 62 0.31 24.58 2.16
CA ILE A 62 0.13 23.41 1.30
C ILE A 62 -1.22 22.77 1.62
N PRO A 63 -2.13 22.63 0.64
CA PRO A 63 -3.43 22.00 0.86
C PRO A 63 -3.31 20.66 1.59
N THR A 64 -3.86 20.63 2.80
CA THR A 64 -3.86 19.46 3.69
C THR A 64 -5.30 19.21 4.16
N VAL A 65 -5.80 18.02 3.85
CA VAL A 65 -7.18 17.61 4.12
C VAL A 65 -7.17 16.32 4.91
N GLN A 66 -8.16 16.12 5.76
CA GLN A 66 -8.38 14.86 6.44
C GLN A 66 -9.71 14.22 6.07
N ALA A 67 -9.75 12.89 5.98
CA ALA A 67 -10.97 12.09 5.84
C ALA A 67 -11.22 11.31 7.14
N VAL A 68 -12.44 11.35 7.67
CA VAL A 68 -12.78 10.81 9.00
C VAL A 68 -13.73 9.62 8.88
N ARG A 69 -13.26 8.44 9.28
CA ARG A 69 -14.01 7.18 9.41
C ARG A 69 -14.04 6.72 10.88
N PRO A 70 -14.99 7.19 11.71
CA PRO A 70 -14.95 6.98 13.17
C PRO A 70 -14.95 5.51 13.61
N ALA A 71 -15.66 4.65 12.88
CA ALA A 71 -15.77 3.21 13.19
C ALA A 71 -14.79 2.34 12.38
N SER A 72 -13.66 2.91 11.97
CA SER A 72 -12.56 2.18 11.33
C SER A 72 -11.91 1.18 12.28
N LEU A 73 -11.43 0.05 11.76
CA LEU A 73 -10.71 -0.95 12.55
C LEU A 73 -9.33 -0.44 13.01
N THR A 74 -8.63 0.24 12.10
CA THR A 74 -7.23 0.66 12.33
C THR A 74 -7.09 2.13 12.66
N LEU A 75 -7.37 3.00 11.68
CA LEU A 75 -7.20 4.44 11.79
C LEU A 75 -8.51 5.13 11.47
N SER A 76 -8.95 5.99 12.40
CA SER A 76 -10.18 6.76 12.21
C SER A 76 -10.01 7.99 11.31
N VAL A 77 -8.76 8.41 11.05
CA VAL A 77 -8.46 9.60 10.25
C VAL A 77 -7.33 9.31 9.27
N SER A 78 -7.56 9.59 7.99
CA SER A 78 -6.57 9.55 6.91
C SER A 78 -6.25 10.97 6.45
N GLN A 79 -5.02 11.21 5.99
CA GLN A 79 -4.55 12.54 5.60
C GLN A 79 -4.28 12.60 4.11
N GLY A 80 -4.55 13.75 3.49
CA GLY A 80 -4.32 13.98 2.08
C GLY A 80 -3.64 15.31 1.88
N LYS A 81 -2.54 15.30 1.13
CA LYS A 81 -1.73 16.48 0.84
C LYS A 81 -1.47 16.56 -0.65
N ALA A 82 -1.61 17.74 -1.23
CA ALA A 82 -1.32 17.94 -2.64
C ALA A 82 -1.12 19.42 -2.98
N ALA A 83 -0.64 19.69 -4.19
CA ALA A 83 -0.49 21.05 -4.71
C ALA A 83 -1.84 21.79 -4.93
N THR A 84 -2.96 21.08 -4.97
CA THR A 84 -4.30 21.67 -5.09
C THR A 84 -5.26 21.09 -4.07
N TYR A 85 -6.25 21.88 -3.67
CA TYR A 85 -7.24 21.47 -2.68
C TYR A 85 -8.01 20.20 -3.09
N ARG A 86 -8.50 20.15 -4.34
CA ARG A 86 -9.22 18.97 -4.86
C ARG A 86 -8.35 17.72 -4.85
N ALA A 87 -7.07 17.84 -5.20
CA ALA A 87 -6.13 16.73 -5.15
C ALA A 87 -5.89 16.23 -3.71
N ALA A 88 -5.81 17.14 -2.74
CA ALA A 88 -5.66 16.80 -1.33
C ALA A 88 -6.91 16.07 -0.80
N GLN A 89 -8.12 16.52 -1.17
CA GLN A 89 -9.36 15.81 -0.83
C GLN A 89 -9.40 14.39 -1.38
N VAL A 90 -9.07 14.23 -2.68
CA VAL A 90 -8.99 12.90 -3.29
C VAL A 90 -7.94 12.04 -2.60
N SER A 91 -6.77 12.59 -2.26
CA SER A 91 -5.72 11.86 -1.55
C SER A 91 -6.22 11.34 -0.19
N ALA A 92 -6.84 12.19 0.62
CA ALA A 92 -7.31 11.81 1.95
C ALA A 92 -8.39 10.71 1.87
N VAL A 93 -9.31 10.85 0.92
CA VAL A 93 -10.38 9.87 0.70
C VAL A 93 -9.80 8.55 0.17
N MET A 94 -8.92 8.59 -0.82
CA MET A 94 -8.36 7.38 -1.41
C MET A 94 -7.52 6.59 -0.40
N GLU A 95 -6.74 7.26 0.45
CA GLU A 95 -6.02 6.61 1.56
C GLU A 95 -7.00 5.94 2.56
N SER A 96 -8.10 6.64 2.89
CA SER A 96 -9.14 6.05 3.74
C SER A 96 -9.77 4.83 3.07
N LEU A 97 -10.11 4.92 1.78
CA LEU A 97 -10.69 3.81 1.02
C LEU A 97 -9.73 2.63 0.87
N GLU A 98 -8.43 2.85 0.66
CA GLU A 98 -7.42 1.79 0.66
C GLU A 98 -7.45 1.01 1.97
N THR A 99 -7.42 1.74 3.10
CA THR A 99 -7.52 1.14 4.42
C THR A 99 -8.85 0.41 4.62
N TRP A 100 -9.97 0.97 4.15
CA TRP A 100 -11.28 0.30 4.23
C TRP A 100 -11.26 -1.05 3.52
N HIS A 101 -10.67 -1.11 2.31
CA HIS A 101 -10.57 -2.35 1.56
C HIS A 101 -9.70 -3.38 2.28
N ALA A 102 -8.59 -2.95 2.90
CA ALA A 102 -7.71 -3.82 3.67
C ALA A 102 -8.39 -4.42 4.91
N GLU A 103 -9.26 -3.66 5.57
CA GLU A 103 -10.05 -4.08 6.74
C GLU A 103 -11.21 -5.00 6.37
N ASN A 104 -11.76 -4.88 5.16
CA ASN A 104 -12.96 -5.60 4.72
C ASN A 104 -12.64 -6.72 3.71
N LEU A 105 -11.41 -7.23 3.72
CA LEU A 105 -11.01 -8.30 2.81
C LEU A 105 -11.79 -9.58 3.11
N THR A 106 -12.57 -10.04 2.14
CA THR A 106 -13.17 -11.37 2.15
C THR A 106 -12.43 -12.27 1.17
N ALA A 107 -11.90 -13.39 1.66
CA ALA A 107 -11.08 -14.28 0.86
C ALA A 107 -11.33 -15.76 1.16
N GLU A 108 -11.37 -16.55 0.09
CA GLU A 108 -11.11 -17.99 0.16
C GLU A 108 -9.62 -18.21 0.45
N LEU A 109 -9.34 -18.94 1.53
CA LEU A 109 -8.01 -19.23 2.04
C LEU A 109 -7.72 -20.72 1.91
N LEU A 110 -6.47 -21.05 1.61
CA LEU A 110 -5.94 -22.40 1.68
C LEU A 110 -5.10 -22.53 2.94
N SER A 111 -5.50 -23.39 3.87
CA SER A 111 -4.74 -23.63 5.11
C SER A 111 -3.78 -24.79 4.94
N THR A 112 -2.48 -24.50 4.82
CA THR A 112 -1.44 -25.53 4.58
C THR A 112 -0.04 -25.07 5.00
N ALA A 113 0.91 -25.99 5.08
CA ALA A 113 2.31 -25.66 5.37
C ALA A 113 3.04 -25.10 4.14
N THR A 114 4.13 -24.36 4.37
CA THR A 114 4.98 -23.84 3.27
C THR A 114 5.59 -24.99 2.46
N THR A 115 5.95 -26.09 3.12
CA THR A 115 6.49 -27.29 2.47
C THR A 115 5.56 -27.86 1.41
N ASP A 116 4.24 -27.73 1.60
CA ASP A 116 3.24 -28.28 0.68
C ASP A 116 2.97 -27.35 -0.52
N LEU A 117 3.54 -26.14 -0.52
CA LEU A 117 3.39 -25.13 -1.57
C LEU A 117 4.72 -24.78 -2.28
N GLU A 118 5.82 -25.47 -1.95
CA GLU A 118 7.18 -25.05 -2.37
C GLU A 118 7.33 -24.94 -3.90
N SER A 119 6.67 -25.80 -4.68
CA SER A 119 6.68 -25.74 -6.15
C SER A 119 5.91 -24.54 -6.73
N ASP A 120 4.93 -24.02 -5.99
CA ASP A 120 4.01 -22.98 -6.43
C ASP A 120 4.43 -21.58 -5.92
N LEU A 121 5.32 -21.53 -4.94
CA LEU A 121 5.88 -20.30 -4.41
C LEU A 121 6.94 -19.73 -5.36
N THR A 122 6.90 -18.41 -5.54
CA THR A 122 7.89 -17.67 -6.34
C THR A 122 8.95 -16.98 -5.49
N TYR A 123 8.87 -17.14 -4.17
CA TYR A 123 9.75 -16.52 -3.17
C TYR A 123 9.77 -17.39 -1.90
N ASP A 124 10.76 -17.18 -1.03
CA ASP A 124 10.79 -17.80 0.31
C ASP A 124 9.97 -16.94 1.30
N PRO A 125 8.87 -17.45 1.89
CA PRO A 125 8.07 -16.71 2.86
C PRO A 125 8.86 -16.30 4.12
N ALA A 126 9.99 -16.96 4.43
CA ALA A 126 10.87 -16.56 5.51
C ALA A 126 11.48 -15.15 5.33
N HIS A 127 11.51 -14.63 4.09
CA HIS A 127 12.01 -13.29 3.78
C HIS A 127 10.98 -12.18 4.02
N LEU A 128 9.71 -12.52 4.28
CA LEU A 128 8.71 -11.53 4.64
C LEU A 128 9.00 -10.93 6.02
N ARG A 129 8.54 -9.69 6.23
CA ARG A 129 8.56 -9.06 7.56
C ARG A 129 7.70 -9.91 8.50
N ARG A 130 8.32 -10.46 9.53
CA ARG A 130 7.63 -11.25 10.56
C ARG A 130 7.47 -10.44 11.84
N PRO A 131 6.35 -10.58 12.55
CA PRO A 131 6.21 -10.01 13.89
C PRO A 131 7.33 -10.52 14.81
N ALA A 132 7.71 -9.69 15.78
CA ALA A 132 8.63 -10.10 16.84
C ALA A 132 8.04 -11.34 17.56
N GLY A 133 8.88 -12.36 17.78
CA GLY A 133 8.43 -13.62 18.39
C GLY A 133 7.69 -14.58 17.45
N SER A 134 7.68 -14.34 16.14
CA SER A 134 7.08 -15.27 15.17
C SER A 134 7.65 -16.69 15.30
N LEU A 135 6.75 -17.66 15.47
CA LEU A 135 7.08 -19.10 15.51
C LEU A 135 7.09 -19.74 14.12
N TYR A 136 7.15 -18.93 13.05
CA TYR A 136 7.13 -19.44 11.69
C TYR A 136 8.34 -20.34 11.41
N HIS A 137 8.04 -21.54 10.92
CA HIS A 137 8.95 -22.43 10.21
C HIS A 137 8.21 -23.05 9.00
N ARG A 138 8.93 -23.68 8.07
CA ARG A 138 8.32 -24.17 6.81
C ARG A 138 7.19 -25.19 6.99
N GLY A 139 7.17 -25.91 8.12
CA GLY A 139 6.12 -26.85 8.50
C GLY A 139 4.94 -26.24 9.25
N THR A 140 5.00 -24.95 9.59
CA THR A 140 3.88 -24.25 10.23
C THR A 140 2.75 -24.11 9.22
N LYS A 141 1.54 -24.52 9.60
CA LYS A 141 0.34 -24.26 8.80
C LYS A 141 0.01 -22.78 8.88
N LEU A 142 -0.14 -22.17 7.71
CA LEU A 142 -0.60 -20.80 7.54
C LEU A 142 -1.83 -20.81 6.65
N ASP A 143 -2.63 -19.75 6.74
CA ASP A 143 -3.65 -19.48 5.75
C ASP A 143 -3.06 -18.70 4.59
N TRP A 144 -3.30 -19.18 3.37
CA TRP A 144 -2.72 -18.65 2.15
C TRP A 144 -3.80 -18.11 1.22
N ARG A 145 -3.49 -17.00 0.57
CA ARG A 145 -4.31 -16.41 -0.50
C ARG A 145 -3.56 -16.48 -1.82
N LYS A 146 -4.27 -16.84 -2.90
CA LYS A 146 -3.72 -16.77 -4.25
C LYS A 146 -3.31 -15.34 -4.58
N ALA A 147 -2.11 -15.21 -5.12
CA ALA A 147 -1.53 -13.95 -5.55
C ALA A 147 -0.96 -14.10 -6.97
N THR A 148 -0.62 -12.95 -7.57
CA THR A 148 0.02 -12.90 -8.87
C THR A 148 1.22 -11.97 -8.77
N THR A 149 2.39 -12.41 -9.21
CA THR A 149 3.56 -11.54 -9.25
C THR A 149 3.37 -10.47 -10.33
N LEU A 150 3.66 -9.21 -10.04
CA LEU A 150 3.45 -8.12 -10.99
C LEU A 150 4.39 -8.20 -12.20
N LEU A 151 5.67 -8.54 -12.01
CA LEU A 151 6.67 -8.52 -13.10
C LEU A 151 6.56 -9.71 -14.05
N THR A 152 6.21 -10.89 -13.56
CA THR A 152 6.19 -12.12 -14.39
C THR A 152 4.80 -12.66 -14.67
N GLY A 153 3.75 -12.09 -14.04
CA GLY A 153 2.38 -12.59 -14.16
C GLY A 153 2.15 -13.99 -13.59
N ARG A 154 3.17 -14.61 -12.96
CA ARG A 154 3.05 -15.96 -12.39
C ARG A 154 2.11 -15.96 -11.20
N ARG A 155 1.28 -17.01 -11.11
CA ARG A 155 0.50 -17.31 -9.92
C ARG A 155 1.42 -17.77 -8.80
N THR A 156 1.10 -17.34 -7.59
CA THR A 156 1.79 -17.74 -6.36
C THR A 156 0.83 -17.63 -5.17
N TRP A 157 1.35 -17.73 -3.96
CA TRP A 157 0.59 -17.64 -2.72
C TRP A 157 1.20 -16.59 -1.79
N ALA A 158 0.35 -15.86 -1.07
CA ALA A 158 0.74 -14.92 -0.03
C ALA A 158 0.14 -15.37 1.31
N PRO A 159 0.90 -15.37 2.42
CA PRO A 159 0.33 -15.59 3.74
C PRO A 159 -0.74 -14.56 4.01
N TRP A 160 -1.91 -14.99 4.49
CA TRP A 160 -3.03 -14.12 4.80
C TRP A 160 -2.65 -13.04 5.81
N SER A 161 -1.87 -13.39 6.83
CA SER A 161 -1.37 -12.46 7.85
C SER A 161 -0.43 -11.38 7.32
N ALA A 162 0.10 -11.52 6.10
CA ALA A 162 0.92 -10.50 5.45
C ALA A 162 0.11 -9.56 4.54
N VAL A 163 -1.18 -9.85 4.33
CA VAL A 163 -2.06 -9.11 3.41
C VAL A 163 -3.24 -8.49 4.15
N ALA A 164 -3.80 -9.19 5.12
CA ALA A 164 -4.99 -8.77 5.84
C ALA A 164 -4.67 -7.89 7.04
N VAL A 165 -5.57 -6.95 7.28
CA VAL A 165 -5.64 -6.17 8.51
C VAL A 165 -6.69 -6.84 9.39
N THR A 166 -6.26 -7.39 10.52
CA THR A 166 -7.15 -8.09 11.46
C THR A 166 -6.99 -7.50 12.85
N ASP A 167 -8.08 -7.44 13.63
CA ASP A 167 -7.99 -7.25 15.06
C ASP A 167 -7.13 -8.37 15.65
N THR A 168 -6.15 -7.99 16.47
CA THR A 168 -5.18 -8.92 17.09
C THR A 168 -5.68 -9.43 18.42
#